data_AF-A0A661NA66-F1
#
_entry.id   AF-A0A661NA66-F1
#
_cell.length_a   1.000
_cell.length_b   1.000
_cell.length_c   1.000
_cell.angle_alpha   90.00
_cell.angle_beta   90.00
_cell.angle_gamma   90.00
#
_symmetry.space_group_name_H-M   'P 1'
#
loop_
_entity.id
_entity.type
_entity.pdbx_description
1 polymer ?
#
loop_
_entity_poly.entity_id
_entity_poly.type
_entity_poly.pdbx_seq_one_letter_code
_entity_poly.pdbx_strand_id
1 'polypeptide(L)'
;MPSSLTRWDLYRLLSDPTRLRLLALASIQELAVSELAELLREGQPKVSRHVSMLRDAGLLSGRKQGTWLLLRMTPNVDDDSVVADALWTGMDLCTTDGTATRVADVVAARDEATRSFFARGGRTQRAGPPAELAAYLSLISPLITPRRLAIDAGTGDGALLEVLAPLFDQVIALDRSTAQLDLARKRAARRRLRNLRFLCGELDGPEIRKALLSCKQSKETGPRRGAARSK
;
A
#
# COMPACT_ATOMS: atom_id res chain seq x y z
N MET A 1 -5.90 -1.33 30.08
CA MET A 1 -4.93 -2.44 30.25
C MET A 1 -5.35 -3.65 29.45
N PRO A 2 -4.49 -4.20 28.56
CA PRO A 2 -4.70 -5.55 28.07
C PRO A 2 -4.69 -6.50 29.26
N SER A 3 -5.74 -7.29 29.39
CA SER A 3 -6.21 -7.96 30.62
C SER A 3 -5.33 -9.14 31.12
N SER A 4 -4.06 -9.23 30.73
CA SER A 4 -3.20 -10.39 30.97
C SER A 4 -1.83 -10.11 31.58
N LEU A 5 -1.38 -8.86 31.69
CA LEU A 5 -0.04 -8.55 32.22
C LEU A 5 -0.08 -8.22 33.72
N THR A 6 0.72 -8.91 34.52
CA THR A 6 0.89 -8.56 35.93
C THR A 6 1.75 -7.29 36.07
N ARG A 7 1.64 -6.59 37.22
CA ARG A 7 2.40 -5.34 37.44
C ARG A 7 3.92 -5.55 37.43
N TRP A 8 4.40 -6.66 37.97
CA TRP A 8 5.84 -6.98 37.98
C TRP A 8 6.34 -7.40 36.59
N ASP A 9 5.51 -8.07 35.78
CA ASP A 9 5.83 -8.32 34.38
C ASP A 9 5.97 -7.02 33.58
N LEU A 10 5.14 -6.02 33.87
CA LEU A 10 5.26 -4.70 33.26
C LEU A 10 6.59 -4.03 33.63
N TYR A 11 7.00 -4.07 34.90
CA TYR A 11 8.30 -3.54 35.32
C TYR A 11 9.46 -4.26 34.63
N ARG A 12 9.43 -5.60 34.58
CA ARG A 12 10.43 -6.40 33.89
C ARG A 12 10.46 -6.10 32.38
N LEU A 13 9.29 -5.87 31.79
CA LEU A 13 9.19 -5.47 30.39
C LEU A 13 9.76 -4.06 30.20
N LEU A 14 9.51 -3.09 31.06
CA LEU A 14 9.94 -1.70 30.85
C LEU A 14 11.33 -1.38 31.45
N SER A 15 12.02 -2.36 32.04
CA SER A 15 13.35 -2.17 32.66
C SER A 15 14.52 -2.02 31.67
N ASP A 16 14.28 -1.98 30.36
CA ASP A 16 15.31 -1.98 29.34
C ASP A 16 15.24 -0.69 28.50
N PRO A 17 16.35 0.04 28.38
CA PRO A 17 16.35 1.35 27.74
C PRO A 17 16.00 1.27 26.25
N THR A 18 16.34 0.19 25.54
CA THR A 18 15.96 -0.01 24.15
C THR A 18 14.43 -0.10 24.03
N ARG A 19 13.75 -0.77 24.96
CA ARG A 19 12.28 -0.87 24.95
C ARG A 19 11.58 0.44 25.28
N LEU A 20 12.12 1.23 26.22
CA LEU A 20 11.62 2.57 26.51
C LEU A 20 11.72 3.48 25.28
N ARG A 21 12.88 3.47 24.61
CA ARG A 21 13.08 4.23 23.37
C ARG A 21 12.17 3.78 22.24
N LEU A 22 11.99 2.47 22.05
CA LEU A 22 11.09 1.94 21.03
C LEU A 22 9.63 2.39 21.26
N LEU A 23 9.18 2.38 22.51
CA LEU A 23 7.85 2.86 22.87
C LEU A 23 7.70 4.37 22.57
N ALA A 24 8.69 5.17 22.94
CA ALA A 24 8.70 6.61 22.66
C ALA A 24 8.76 6.93 21.17
N LEU A 25 9.62 6.28 20.38
CA LEU A 25 9.69 6.51 18.94
C LEU A 25 8.37 6.15 18.25
N ALA A 26 7.73 5.06 18.68
CA ALA A 26 6.43 4.63 18.16
C ALA A 26 5.25 5.51 18.62
N SER A 27 5.42 6.38 19.62
CA SER A 27 4.41 7.36 20.01
C SER A 27 4.49 8.64 19.16
N ILE A 28 5.65 8.94 18.57
CA ILE A 28 5.86 10.12 17.71
C ILE A 28 5.25 9.90 16.33
N GLN A 29 5.55 8.76 15.70
CA GLN A 29 5.11 8.44 14.34
C GLN A 29 5.05 6.93 14.12
N GLU A 30 4.26 6.51 13.12
CA GLU A 30 4.29 5.12 12.68
C GLU A 30 5.61 4.79 11.96
N LEU A 31 6.35 3.81 12.50
CA LEU A 31 7.69 3.44 12.03
C LEU A 31 7.80 1.94 11.73
N ALA A 32 8.54 1.58 10.68
CA ALA A 32 8.86 0.20 10.36
C ALA A 32 9.94 -0.35 11.32
N VAL A 33 9.98 -1.68 11.48
CA VAL A 33 11.03 -2.35 12.29
C VAL A 33 12.44 -1.99 11.83
N SER A 34 12.66 -1.88 10.51
CA SER A 34 13.95 -1.48 9.94
C SER A 34 14.31 -0.02 10.27
N GLU A 35 13.33 0.88 10.29
CA GLU A 35 13.51 2.30 10.61
C GLU A 35 13.85 2.47 12.10
N LEU A 36 13.18 1.72 12.97
CA LEU A 36 13.51 1.68 14.40
C LEU A 36 14.93 1.15 14.62
N ALA A 37 15.35 0.13 13.87
CA ALA A 37 16.72 -0.38 13.92
C ALA A 37 17.76 0.65 13.46
N GLU A 38 17.47 1.40 12.39
CA GLU A 38 18.32 2.47 11.89
C GLU A 38 18.42 3.66 12.85
N LEU A 39 17.28 4.09 13.42
CA LEU A 39 17.21 5.17 14.39
C LEU A 39 18.06 4.85 15.61
N LEU A 40 17.85 3.66 16.20
CA LEU A 40 18.55 3.19 17.39
C LEU A 40 19.98 2.71 17.13
N ARG A 41 20.39 2.59 15.86
CA ARG A 41 21.70 2.02 15.44
C ARG A 41 21.93 0.62 16.01
N GLU A 42 20.86 -0.18 16.06
CA GLU A 42 20.90 -1.56 16.55
C GLU A 42 20.59 -2.56 15.43
N GLY A 43 21.00 -3.82 15.60
CA GLY A 43 20.68 -4.87 14.66
C GLY A 43 19.18 -5.19 14.63
N GLN A 44 18.61 -5.33 13.42
CA GLN A 44 17.19 -5.66 13.23
C GLN A 44 16.70 -6.91 14.00
N PRO A 45 17.48 -8.01 14.16
CA PRO A 45 17.03 -9.15 14.98
C PRO A 45 16.77 -8.78 16.44
N LYS A 46 17.61 -7.90 17.03
CA LYS A 46 17.46 -7.43 18.41
C LYS A 46 16.22 -6.55 18.55
N VAL A 47 16.07 -5.57 17.66
CA VAL A 47 14.91 -4.67 17.64
C VAL A 47 13.60 -5.43 17.42
N SER A 48 13.57 -6.36 16.48
CA SER A 48 12.41 -7.21 16.21
C SER A 48 11.97 -7.99 17.45
N ARG A 49 12.93 -8.57 18.20
CA ARG A 49 12.64 -9.28 19.45
C ARG A 49 11.99 -8.34 20.49
N HIS A 50 12.55 -7.15 20.69
CA HIS A 50 12.00 -6.18 21.64
C HIS A 50 10.62 -5.67 21.23
N VAL A 51 10.41 -5.39 19.95
CA VAL A 51 9.11 -5.02 19.39
C VAL A 51 8.07 -6.12 19.65
N SER A 52 8.41 -7.39 19.40
CA SER A 52 7.48 -8.50 19.64
C SER A 52 7.04 -8.54 21.10
N MET A 53 7.96 -8.39 22.05
CA MET A 53 7.63 -8.35 23.49
C MET A 53 6.66 -7.19 23.83
N LEU A 54 6.90 -5.99 23.29
CA LEU A 54 6.02 -4.84 23.52
C LEU A 54 4.64 -5.01 22.86
N ARG A 55 4.57 -5.71 21.72
CA ARG A 55 3.30 -6.03 21.04
C ARG A 55 2.51 -7.11 21.77
N ASP A 56 3.18 -8.15 22.25
CA ASP A 56 2.55 -9.23 23.01
C ASP A 56 1.95 -8.69 24.31
N ALA A 57 2.60 -7.67 24.90
CA ALA A 57 2.08 -6.91 26.04
C ALA A 57 1.03 -5.84 25.68
N GLY A 58 0.69 -5.68 24.39
CA GLY A 58 -0.31 -4.74 23.90
C GLY A 58 0.11 -3.26 23.92
N LEU A 59 1.37 -2.94 24.24
CA LEU A 59 1.88 -1.56 24.27
C LEU A 59 2.10 -1.00 22.86
N LEU A 60 2.41 -1.87 21.91
CA LEU A 60 2.53 -1.52 20.49
C LEU A 60 1.48 -2.24 19.66
N SER A 61 0.97 -1.54 18.66
CA SER A 61 0.14 -2.09 17.59
C SER A 61 0.84 -1.94 16.26
N GLY A 62 0.47 -2.75 15.26
CA GLY A 62 1.08 -2.65 13.95
C GLY A 62 0.11 -2.92 12.81
N ARG A 63 0.29 -2.21 11.70
CA ARG A 63 -0.44 -2.38 10.45
C ARG A 63 0.51 -2.69 9.30
N LYS A 64 0.06 -3.49 8.33
CA LYS A 64 0.84 -3.78 7.12
C LYS A 64 0.61 -2.68 6.09
N GLN A 65 1.69 -2.18 5.49
CA GLN A 65 1.68 -1.28 4.34
C GLN A 65 2.66 -1.81 3.30
N GLY A 66 2.15 -2.47 2.26
CA GLY A 66 2.99 -3.18 1.29
C GLY A 66 3.77 -4.31 1.97
N THR A 67 5.10 -4.24 1.90
CA THR A 67 6.02 -5.18 2.57
C THR A 67 6.39 -4.76 4.00
N TRP A 68 5.98 -3.57 4.44
CA TRP A 68 6.35 -3.04 5.75
C TRP A 68 5.30 -3.33 6.80
N LEU A 69 5.78 -3.57 8.02
CA LEU A 69 4.98 -3.61 9.23
C LEU A 69 5.25 -2.33 10.00
N LEU A 70 4.34 -1.36 9.87
CA LEU A 70 4.43 -0.09 10.56
C LEU A 70 3.86 -0.23 11.96
N LEU A 71 4.64 0.19 12.94
CA LEU A 71 4.37 0.07 14.36
C LEU A 71 4.03 1.44 14.93
N ARG A 72 3.10 1.45 15.87
CA ARG A 72 2.72 2.63 16.63
C ARG A 72 2.41 2.24 18.06
N MET A 73 2.48 3.21 18.97
CA MET A 73 1.94 3.03 20.31
C MET A 73 0.44 2.71 20.24
N THR A 74 0.01 1.72 21.02
CA THR A 74 -1.41 1.41 21.15
C THR A 74 -2.11 2.59 21.83
N PRO A 75 -3.28 3.05 21.35
CA PRO A 75 -3.98 4.17 21.99
C PRO A 75 -4.32 3.90 23.47
N ASN A 76 -4.25 4.95 24.29
CA ASN A 76 -4.65 4.95 25.71
C ASN A 76 -3.87 3.98 26.61
N VAL A 77 -2.66 3.55 26.21
CA VAL A 77 -1.79 2.74 27.09
C VAL A 77 -1.05 3.60 28.11
N ASP A 78 -0.89 4.88 27.82
CA ASP A 78 -0.32 5.94 28.65
C ASP A 78 -1.26 6.41 29.78
N ASP A 79 -2.52 5.96 29.80
CA ASP A 79 -3.41 6.12 30.96
C ASP A 79 -2.86 5.39 32.21
N ASP A 80 -1.96 4.41 32.03
CA ASP A 80 -1.24 3.80 33.13
C ASP A 80 0.02 4.57 33.50
N SER A 81 0.15 4.91 34.78
CA SER A 81 1.26 5.73 35.28
C SER A 81 2.64 5.13 35.03
N VAL A 82 2.80 3.81 35.03
CA VAL A 82 4.09 3.16 34.75
C VAL A 82 4.44 3.28 33.28
N VAL A 83 3.45 3.15 32.39
CA VAL A 83 3.65 3.31 30.95
C VAL A 83 3.90 4.78 30.61
N ALA A 84 3.20 5.71 31.25
CA ALA A 84 3.43 7.16 31.10
C ALA A 84 4.85 7.56 31.53
N ASP A 85 5.32 7.08 32.68
CA ASP A 85 6.68 7.33 33.18
C ASP A 85 7.75 6.73 32.26
N ALA A 86 7.52 5.49 31.80
CA ALA A 86 8.36 4.82 30.82
C ALA A 86 8.44 5.59 29.48
N LEU A 87 7.30 6.14 29.03
CA LEU A 87 7.22 6.94 27.82
C LEU A 87 8.02 8.24 27.96
N TRP A 88 7.86 8.94 29.08
CA TRP A 88 8.61 10.16 29.38
C TRP A 88 10.11 9.91 29.43
N THR A 89 10.53 8.86 30.15
CA THR A 89 11.93 8.43 30.23
C THR A 89 12.48 8.03 28.87
N GLY A 90 11.71 7.29 28.06
CA GLY A 90 12.10 6.93 26.70
C GLY A 90 12.29 8.15 25.80
N MET A 91 11.42 9.16 25.93
CA MET A 91 11.50 10.40 25.18
C MET A 91 12.74 11.23 25.56
N ASP A 92 13.06 11.30 26.85
CA ASP A 92 14.29 11.94 27.34
C ASP A 92 15.54 11.24 26.79
N LEU A 93 15.57 9.90 26.82
CA LEU A 93 16.66 9.11 26.24
C LEU A 93 16.83 9.34 24.74
N CYS A 94 15.73 9.47 23.98
CA CYS A 94 15.76 9.75 22.54
C CYS A 94 16.12 11.21 22.21
N THR A 95 15.85 12.14 23.13
CA THR A 95 16.23 13.54 22.97
C THR A 95 17.72 13.70 23.24
N THR A 96 18.21 13.09 24.31
CA THR A 96 19.61 13.16 24.75
C THR A 96 20.59 12.58 23.73
N ASP A 97 20.23 11.50 23.04
CA ASP A 97 21.09 10.92 22.00
C ASP A 97 20.82 11.45 20.58
N GLY A 98 19.90 12.41 20.44
CA GLY A 98 19.52 13.00 19.17
C GLY A 98 18.75 12.07 18.23
N THR A 99 18.27 10.92 18.69
CA THR A 99 17.45 10.02 17.86
C THR A 99 16.11 10.66 17.51
N ALA A 100 15.51 11.42 18.43
CA ALA A 100 14.21 12.07 18.22
C ALA A 100 14.22 13.06 17.04
N THR A 101 15.33 13.78 16.82
CA THR A 101 15.45 14.76 15.73
C THR A 101 15.58 14.10 14.35
N ARG A 102 16.12 12.87 14.29
CA ARG A 102 16.29 12.09 13.06
C ARG A 102 15.01 11.41 12.57
N VAL A 103 13.96 11.36 13.38
CA VAL A 103 12.70 10.66 13.02
C VAL A 103 12.10 11.25 11.75
N ALA A 104 12.07 12.58 11.62
CA ALA A 104 11.54 13.25 10.44
C ALA A 104 12.31 12.88 9.17
N ASP A 105 13.64 12.81 9.25
CA ASP A 105 14.50 12.46 8.11
C ASP A 105 14.29 11.01 7.67
N VAL A 106 14.18 10.07 8.62
CA VAL A 106 13.94 8.65 8.32
C VAL A 106 12.56 8.45 7.69
N VAL A 107 11.54 9.15 8.20
CA VAL A 107 10.19 9.11 7.62
C VAL A 107 10.15 9.76 6.23
N ALA A 108 10.88 10.87 6.02
CA ALA A 108 10.99 11.48 4.70
C ALA A 108 11.75 10.58 3.73
N ALA A 109 12.80 9.90 4.18
CA ALA A 109 13.55 8.92 3.39
C ALA A 109 12.69 7.72 3.02
N ARG A 110 11.77 7.29 3.89
CA ARG A 110 10.74 6.27 3.58
C ARG A 110 9.83 6.72 2.44
N ASP A 111 9.33 7.94 2.51
CA ASP A 111 8.44 8.49 1.49
C ASP A 111 9.18 8.65 0.16
N GLU A 112 10.44 9.06 0.18
CA GLU A 112 11.30 9.14 -0.99
C GLU A 112 11.73 7.76 -1.51
N ALA A 113 11.98 6.77 -0.65
CA ALA A 113 12.23 5.38 -1.04
C ALA A 113 10.98 4.76 -1.67
N THR A 114 9.80 5.07 -1.12
CA THR A 114 8.52 4.69 -1.68
C THR A 114 8.37 5.33 -3.07
N ARG A 115 8.56 6.65 -3.18
CA ARG A 115 8.50 7.38 -4.46
C ARG A 115 9.53 6.91 -5.47
N SER A 116 10.78 6.70 -5.07
CA SER A 116 11.89 6.29 -5.93
C SER A 116 11.84 4.81 -6.32
N PHE A 117 11.28 3.94 -5.48
CA PHE A 117 10.91 2.57 -5.87
C PHE A 117 9.80 2.60 -6.93
N PHE A 118 8.79 3.47 -6.78
CA PHE A 118 7.77 3.68 -7.82
C PHE A 118 8.28 4.42 -9.07
N ALA A 119 9.29 5.29 -8.95
CA ALA A 119 9.87 6.09 -10.05
C ALA A 119 10.96 5.34 -10.82
N ARG A 120 11.77 4.50 -10.17
CA ARG A 120 12.74 3.59 -10.81
C ARG A 120 12.09 2.33 -11.37
N GLY A 121 10.76 2.18 -11.27
CA GLY A 121 10.07 0.98 -11.72
C GLY A 121 10.40 -0.27 -10.88
N GLY A 122 10.82 -0.06 -9.62
CA GLY A 122 11.10 -1.11 -8.66
C GLY A 122 9.82 -1.84 -8.27
N ARG A 123 9.47 -2.85 -9.03
CA ARG A 123 9.10 -4.21 -8.62
C ARG A 123 9.50 -5.02 -9.84
N THR A 124 10.36 -6.02 -9.63
CA THR A 124 10.71 -7.11 -10.57
C THR A 124 9.78 -7.11 -11.76
N GLN A 125 10.28 -6.96 -13.00
CA GLN A 125 9.54 -7.23 -14.23
C GLN A 125 8.57 -8.36 -13.91
N ARG A 126 7.30 -8.04 -13.66
CA ARG A 126 6.34 -9.09 -13.33
C ARG A 126 6.37 -9.90 -14.60
N ALA A 127 6.73 -11.18 -14.49
CA ALA A 127 6.47 -12.11 -15.58
C ALA A 127 5.07 -11.73 -16.08
N GLY A 128 4.95 -11.46 -17.38
CA GLY A 128 3.69 -11.03 -17.95
C GLY A 128 2.57 -11.98 -17.54
N PRO A 129 1.30 -11.66 -17.85
CA PRO A 129 0.24 -12.64 -17.64
C PRO A 129 0.71 -14.02 -18.16
N PRO A 130 0.45 -15.12 -17.43
CA PRO A 130 0.81 -16.46 -17.90
C PRO A 130 0.40 -16.59 -19.36
N ALA A 131 1.23 -17.21 -20.19
CA ALA A 131 1.01 -17.22 -21.64
C ALA A 131 -0.38 -17.79 -22.00
N GLU A 132 -0.89 -18.67 -21.14
CA GLU A 132 -2.19 -19.33 -21.23
C GLU A 132 -3.36 -18.41 -20.84
N LEU A 133 -3.14 -17.31 -20.13
CA LEU A 133 -4.23 -16.43 -19.66
C LEU A 133 -5.06 -15.89 -20.82
N ALA A 134 -4.43 -15.56 -21.94
CA ALA A 134 -5.15 -15.13 -23.14
C ALA A 134 -6.06 -16.24 -23.70
N ALA A 135 -5.59 -17.49 -23.68
CA ALA A 135 -6.37 -18.64 -24.12
C ALA A 135 -7.55 -18.89 -23.16
N TYR A 136 -7.31 -18.86 -21.84
CA TYR A 136 -8.36 -19.02 -20.84
C TYR A 136 -9.42 -17.92 -20.93
N LEU A 137 -9.01 -16.65 -21.04
CA LEU A 137 -9.93 -15.53 -21.16
C LEU A 137 -10.71 -15.54 -22.48
N SER A 138 -10.13 -16.09 -23.55
CA SER A 138 -10.83 -16.31 -24.81
C SER A 138 -11.85 -17.43 -24.69
N LEU A 139 -11.52 -18.52 -23.99
CA LEU A 139 -12.44 -19.64 -23.76
C LEU A 139 -13.66 -19.23 -22.94
N ILE A 140 -13.47 -18.47 -21.86
CA ILE A 140 -14.58 -18.00 -21.01
C ILE A 140 -15.26 -16.75 -21.56
N SER A 141 -14.71 -16.13 -22.62
CA SER A 141 -15.27 -14.90 -23.19
C SER A 141 -16.77 -14.95 -23.52
N PRO A 142 -17.34 -16.05 -24.03
CA PRO A 142 -18.77 -16.11 -24.32
C PRO A 142 -19.64 -16.07 -23.06
N LEU A 143 -19.09 -16.51 -21.92
CA LEU A 143 -19.77 -16.54 -20.63
C LEU A 143 -19.81 -15.15 -19.96
N ILE A 144 -18.92 -14.24 -20.37
CA ILE A 144 -18.83 -12.89 -19.83
C ILE A 144 -19.58 -11.95 -20.77
N THR A 145 -20.91 -11.96 -20.79
CA THR A 145 -21.69 -11.06 -21.65
C THR A 145 -22.58 -10.12 -20.82
N PRO A 146 -22.53 -8.79 -21.06
CA PRO A 146 -21.74 -8.07 -22.06
C PRO A 146 -20.33 -7.64 -21.57
N ARG A 147 -19.34 -7.65 -22.47
CA ARG A 147 -17.91 -7.33 -22.18
C ARG A 147 -17.60 -5.84 -22.20
N ARG A 148 -18.39 -5.04 -21.48
CA ARG A 148 -18.37 -3.58 -21.62
C ARG A 148 -17.11 -2.90 -21.08
N LEU A 149 -16.60 -3.37 -19.94
CA LEU A 149 -15.50 -2.69 -19.26
C LEU A 149 -14.67 -3.68 -18.45
N ALA A 150 -13.35 -3.59 -18.58
CA ALA A 150 -12.41 -4.18 -17.64
C ALA A 150 -11.59 -3.08 -16.93
N ILE A 151 -11.17 -3.35 -15.70
CA ILE A 151 -10.22 -2.51 -14.97
C ILE A 151 -9.00 -3.36 -14.65
N ASP A 152 -7.84 -2.93 -15.12
CA ASP A 152 -6.55 -3.49 -14.78
C ASP A 152 -5.92 -2.67 -13.64
N ALA A 153 -6.02 -3.20 -12.42
CA ALA A 153 -5.61 -2.51 -11.20
C ALA A 153 -4.16 -2.85 -10.83
N GLY A 154 -3.29 -1.84 -10.88
CA GLY A 154 -1.84 -2.05 -10.81
C GLY A 154 -1.32 -2.59 -12.14
N THR A 155 -1.68 -1.91 -13.23
CA THR A 155 -1.38 -2.32 -14.61
C THR A 155 0.13 -2.46 -14.89
N GLY A 156 0.98 -1.81 -14.09
CA GLY A 156 2.43 -1.82 -14.27
C GLY A 156 2.80 -1.32 -15.66
N ASP A 157 3.62 -2.10 -16.37
CA ASP A 157 4.06 -1.77 -17.73
C ASP A 157 3.03 -2.18 -18.82
N GLY A 158 1.84 -2.64 -18.43
CA GLY A 158 0.70 -2.87 -19.32
C GLY A 158 0.68 -4.22 -20.04
N ALA A 159 1.33 -5.26 -19.51
CA ALA A 159 1.40 -6.57 -20.17
C ALA A 159 0.03 -7.23 -20.30
N LEU A 160 -0.82 -7.10 -19.27
CA LEU A 160 -2.18 -7.64 -19.26
C LEU A 160 -3.12 -6.89 -20.24
N LEU A 161 -2.82 -5.63 -20.57
CA LEU A 161 -3.63 -4.84 -21.49
C LEU A 161 -3.68 -5.45 -22.90
N GLU A 162 -2.62 -6.15 -23.33
CA GLU A 162 -2.60 -6.87 -24.62
C GLU A 162 -3.64 -8.00 -24.67
N VAL A 163 -3.96 -8.57 -23.51
CA VAL A 163 -4.95 -9.66 -23.38
C VAL A 163 -6.36 -9.11 -23.20
N LEU A 164 -6.52 -8.05 -22.40
CA LEU A 164 -7.83 -7.47 -22.10
C LEU A 164 -8.40 -6.64 -23.25
N ALA A 165 -7.56 -5.88 -23.96
CA ALA A 165 -8.01 -4.95 -24.99
C ALA A 165 -8.79 -5.62 -26.14
N PRO A 166 -8.40 -6.79 -26.68
CA PRO A 166 -9.19 -7.47 -27.72
C PRO A 166 -10.53 -8.02 -27.22
N LEU A 167 -10.69 -8.14 -25.91
CA LEU A 167 -11.75 -8.88 -25.27
C LEU A 167 -12.87 -7.97 -24.76
N PHE A 168 -12.58 -6.73 -24.37
CA PHE A 168 -13.55 -5.80 -23.79
C PHE A 168 -13.75 -4.55 -24.66
N ASP A 169 -14.93 -3.93 -24.59
CA ASP A 169 -15.21 -2.69 -25.33
C ASP A 169 -14.32 -1.53 -24.84
N GLN A 170 -14.06 -1.48 -23.54
CA GLN A 170 -13.12 -0.55 -22.91
C GLN A 170 -12.31 -1.22 -21.81
N VAL A 171 -11.07 -0.77 -21.62
CA VAL A 171 -10.21 -1.19 -20.52
C VAL A 171 -9.63 0.05 -19.84
N ILE A 172 -9.80 0.15 -18.53
CA ILE A 172 -9.16 1.18 -17.72
C ILE A 172 -7.88 0.58 -17.12
N ALA A 173 -6.74 1.16 -17.48
CA ALA A 173 -5.43 0.82 -16.94
C ALA A 173 -5.13 1.77 -15.77
N LEU A 174 -5.11 1.24 -14.56
CA LEU A 174 -4.89 2.01 -13.34
C LEU A 174 -3.54 1.66 -12.73
N ASP A 175 -2.73 2.67 -12.44
CA ASP A 175 -1.54 2.53 -11.62
C ASP A 175 -1.34 3.77 -10.75
N ARG A 176 -0.60 3.65 -9.65
CA ARG A 176 -0.22 4.79 -8.81
C ARG A 176 1.00 5.52 -9.37
N SER A 177 1.79 4.84 -10.20
CA SER A 177 3.01 5.38 -10.79
C SER A 177 2.75 5.90 -12.21
N THR A 178 2.99 7.20 -12.41
CA THR A 178 2.96 7.83 -13.74
C THR A 178 4.01 7.22 -14.67
N ALA A 179 5.17 6.84 -14.16
CA ALA A 179 6.23 6.19 -14.92
C ALA A 179 5.79 4.82 -15.47
N GLN A 180 5.08 4.02 -14.67
CA GLN A 180 4.49 2.75 -15.11
C GLN A 180 3.44 2.98 -16.20
N LEU A 181 2.57 3.96 -16.01
CA LEU A 181 1.58 4.34 -17.03
C LEU A 181 2.23 4.79 -18.34
N ASP A 182 3.38 5.48 -18.30
CA ASP A 182 4.12 5.86 -19.52
C ASP A 182 4.71 4.63 -20.23
N LEU A 183 5.22 3.64 -19.50
CA LEU A 183 5.64 2.37 -20.08
C LEU A 183 4.45 1.61 -20.69
N ALA A 184 3.32 1.55 -19.99
CA ALA A 184 2.09 0.93 -20.47
C ALA A 184 1.53 1.62 -21.72
N ARG A 185 1.55 2.96 -21.78
CA ARG A 185 1.21 3.74 -22.99
C ARG A 185 2.14 3.41 -24.15
N LYS A 186 3.45 3.36 -23.93
CA LYS A 186 4.43 2.98 -24.95
C LYS A 186 4.20 1.55 -25.46
N ARG A 187 3.82 0.60 -24.60
CA ARG A 187 3.47 -0.76 -25.01
C ARG A 187 2.16 -0.79 -25.81
N ALA A 188 1.12 -0.14 -25.31
CA ALA A 188 -0.17 -0.03 -25.99
C ALA A 188 -0.04 0.59 -27.38
N ALA A 189 0.77 1.65 -27.53
CA ALA A 189 1.06 2.27 -28.81
C ALA A 189 1.77 1.30 -29.78
N ARG A 190 2.80 0.58 -29.32
CA ARG A 190 3.50 -0.46 -30.11
C ARG A 190 2.56 -1.55 -30.61
N ARG A 191 1.57 -1.94 -29.79
CA ARG A 191 0.56 -2.95 -30.12
C ARG A 191 -0.72 -2.39 -30.78
N ARG A 192 -0.79 -1.06 -30.98
CA ARG A 192 -1.94 -0.35 -31.58
C ARG A 192 -3.27 -0.60 -30.86
N LEU A 193 -3.24 -0.73 -29.53
CA LEU A 193 -4.44 -0.89 -28.71
C LEU A 193 -5.19 0.45 -28.61
N ARG A 194 -6.51 0.47 -28.89
CA ARG A 194 -7.28 1.72 -29.07
C ARG A 194 -8.32 2.01 -28.00
N ASN A 195 -8.71 1.02 -27.22
CA ASN A 195 -9.81 1.06 -26.25
C ASN A 195 -9.31 1.18 -24.81
N LEU A 196 -8.17 1.84 -24.61
CA LEU A 196 -7.51 1.98 -23.31
C LEU A 196 -7.68 3.39 -22.74
N ARG A 197 -7.99 3.46 -21.44
CA ARG A 197 -7.94 4.70 -20.66
C ARG A 197 -6.95 4.53 -19.51
N PHE A 198 -5.93 5.36 -19.47
CA PHE A 198 -4.91 5.33 -18.41
C PHE A 198 -5.29 6.30 -17.31
N LEU A 199 -5.31 5.83 -16.06
CA LEU A 199 -5.60 6.63 -14.87
C LEU A 199 -4.49 6.47 -13.84
N CYS A 200 -4.01 7.60 -13.32
CA CYS A 200 -3.10 7.61 -12.18
C CYS A 200 -3.94 7.68 -10.89
N GLY A 201 -3.84 6.67 -10.03
CA GLY A 201 -4.61 6.63 -8.78
C GLY A 201 -4.75 5.23 -8.19
N GLU A 202 -5.66 5.10 -7.23
CA GLU A 202 -5.96 3.85 -6.54
C GLU A 202 -7.37 3.35 -6.87
N LEU A 203 -7.63 2.06 -6.66
CA LEU A 203 -8.90 1.42 -7.07
C LEU A 203 -10.12 2.11 -6.44
N ASP A 204 -9.96 2.55 -5.20
CA ASP A 204 -10.99 3.18 -4.39
C ASP A 204 -11.02 4.71 -4.53
N GLY A 205 -10.12 5.26 -5.36
CA GLY A 205 -9.93 6.68 -5.58
C GLY A 205 -11.10 7.37 -6.31
N PRO A 206 -11.26 8.69 -6.12
CA PRO A 206 -12.31 9.47 -6.79
C PRO A 206 -12.16 9.46 -8.32
N GLU A 207 -10.96 9.25 -8.85
CA GLU A 207 -10.65 9.21 -10.28
C GLU A 207 -11.35 8.04 -10.98
N ILE A 208 -11.35 6.86 -10.36
CA ILE A 208 -12.06 5.68 -10.88
C ILE A 208 -13.56 5.87 -10.83
N ARG A 209 -14.10 6.43 -9.73
CA ARG A 209 -15.54 6.70 -9.62
C ARG A 209 -16.00 7.64 -10.74
N LYS A 210 -15.25 8.72 -10.99
CA LYS A 210 -15.51 9.64 -12.11
C LYS A 210 -15.42 8.94 -13.47
N ALA A 211 -14.41 8.09 -13.67
CA ALA A 211 -14.25 7.33 -14.90
C ALA A 211 -15.43 6.36 -15.15
N LEU A 212 -15.84 5.61 -14.12
CA LEU A 212 -16.99 4.71 -14.16
C LEU A 212 -18.30 5.45 -14.45
N LEU A 213 -18.51 6.64 -13.87
CA LEU A 213 -19.67 7.49 -14.15
C LEU A 213 -19.68 7.98 -15.60
N SER A 214 -18.53 8.40 -16.15
CA SER A 214 -18.43 8.83 -17.55
C SER A 214 -18.72 7.70 -18.56
N CYS A 215 -18.35 6.45 -18.25
CA CYS A 215 -18.69 5.27 -19.07
C CYS A 215 -20.18 4.88 -18.99
N LYS A 216 -20.91 5.34 -17.97
CA LYS A 216 -22.36 5.19 -17.88
C LYS A 216 -23.09 6.26 -18.72
N GLN A 217 -22.60 7.50 -18.75
CA GLN A 217 -23.23 8.64 -19.43
C GLN A 217 -23.07 8.60 -20.96
N SER A 218 -21.96 8.08 -21.49
CA SER A 218 -21.76 7.90 -22.94
C SER A 218 -22.74 6.91 -23.59
N LYS A 219 -23.63 6.28 -22.81
CA LYS A 219 -24.70 5.38 -23.29
C LYS A 219 -26.00 6.10 -23.63
N GLU A 220 -26.25 7.32 -23.15
CA GLU A 220 -27.56 7.98 -23.36
C GLU A 220 -27.69 8.69 -24.71
N THR A 221 -26.61 8.81 -25.49
CA THR A 221 -26.59 9.57 -26.76
C THR A 221 -26.38 8.72 -28.03
N GLY A 222 -26.48 7.39 -27.97
CA GLY A 222 -26.39 6.51 -29.15
C GLY A 222 -27.74 6.34 -29.87
N PRO A 223 -27.80 6.32 -31.22
CA PRO A 223 -29.06 6.41 -31.96
C PRO A 223 -29.94 5.18 -31.71
N ARG A 224 -31.19 5.43 -31.31
CA ARG A 224 -32.26 4.42 -31.28
C ARG A 224 -32.41 3.88 -32.71
N ARG A 225 -31.89 2.68 -32.99
CA ARG A 225 -32.25 1.94 -34.21
C ARG A 225 -33.75 1.64 -34.13
N GLY A 226 -34.52 2.44 -34.87
CA GLY A 226 -35.94 2.25 -35.04
C GLY A 226 -36.23 0.86 -35.58
N ALA A 227 -37.16 0.19 -34.93
CA ALA A 227 -37.81 -1.00 -35.46
C ALA A 227 -38.56 -0.62 -36.73
N ALA A 228 -38.12 -1.11 -37.88
CA ALA A 228 -38.96 -1.25 -39.06
C ALA A 228 -39.38 -2.72 -39.15
N ARG A 229 -40.67 -2.94 -38.90
CA ARG A 229 -41.38 -4.21 -38.99
C ARG A 229 -41.40 -4.72 -40.43
N SER A 230 -41.34 -6.04 -40.59
CA SER A 230 -41.71 -6.75 -41.80
C SER A 230 -43.18 -6.56 -42.14
N LYS A 231 -43.46 -6.22 -43.41
CA LYS A 231 -44.39 -6.93 -44.30
C LYS A 231 -44.16 -6.47 -45.73
#